data_AF-Q07VM3-F1
#
_entry.id   AF-Q07VM3-F1
#
_cell.length_a   1.000
_cell.length_b   1.000
_cell.length_c   1.000
_cell.angle_alpha   90.00
_cell.angle_beta   90.00
_cell.angle_gamma   90.00
#
_symmetry.space_group_name_H-M   'P 1'
#
loop_
_entity.id
_entity.type
_entity.pdbx_description
1 polymer ?
#
loop_
_entity_poly.entity_id
_entity_poly.type
_entity_poly.pdbx_seq_one_letter_code
_entity_poly.pdbx_strand_id
1 'polypeptide(L)' 'MVIDGTSRFRLRDGPIAEYRESVNGGVAMAQLGVPPERMAKAFDRWSDWLKARPETVAFLARGKAK' A
#
# COMPACT_ATOMS: atom_id res chain seq x y z
N MET A 1 -9.81 -8.93 -14.73
CA MET A 1 -8.74 -8.77 -13.73
C MET A 1 -9.38 -8.90 -12.36
N VAL A 2 -8.86 -9.78 -11.52
CA VAL A 2 -9.36 -10.04 -10.15
C VAL A 2 -8.23 -9.77 -9.17
N ILE A 3 -8.46 -8.91 -8.17
CA ILE A 3 -7.47 -8.56 -7.14
C ILE A 3 -8.12 -8.51 -5.77
N ASP A 4 -7.39 -8.94 -4.75
CA ASP A 4 -7.72 -8.71 -3.36
C ASP A 4 -7.27 -7.30 -2.93
N GLY A 5 -8.02 -6.72 -1.99
CA GLY A 5 -7.78 -5.38 -1.50
C GLY A 5 -8.37 -5.15 -0.13
N THR A 6 -7.90 -4.09 0.53
CA THR A 6 -8.40 -3.61 1.80
C THR A 6 -8.68 -2.11 1.71
N SER A 7 -9.94 -1.75 1.94
CA SER A 7 -10.37 -0.36 2.07
C SER A 7 -10.18 0.12 3.51
N ARG A 8 -9.69 1.36 3.66
CA ARG A 8 -9.57 2.07 4.92
C ARG A 8 -10.36 3.37 4.85
N PHE A 9 -11.35 3.50 5.73
CA PHE A 9 -12.16 4.69 5.85
C PHE A 9 -11.83 5.40 7.16
N ARG A 10 -11.68 6.72 7.11
CA ARG A 10 -11.71 7.57 8.30
C ARG A 10 -13.01 8.35 8.28
N LEU A 11 -13.84 8.14 9.29
CA LEU A 11 -15.06 8.90 9.48
C LEU A 11 -14.77 10.15 10.30
N ARG A 12 -15.49 11.23 10.04
CA ARG A 12 -15.50 12.45 10.86
C ARG A 12 -16.91 12.98 10.89
N ASP A 13 -17.49 13.00 12.08
CA ASP A 13 -18.87 13.46 12.34
C ASP A 13 -19.95 12.67 11.57
N GLY A 14 -19.65 11.40 11.23
CA GLY A 14 -20.54 10.53 10.44
C GLY A 14 -20.00 10.21 9.04
N PRO A 15 -19.87 11.19 8.12
CA PRO A 15 -19.43 10.91 6.76
C PRO A 15 -17.98 10.44 6.67
N ILE A 16 -17.65 9.79 5.54
CA ILE A 16 -16.28 9.44 5.16
C ILE A 16 -15.52 10.74 4.89
N ALA A 17 -14.54 11.02 5.72
CA ALA A 17 -13.64 12.16 5.56
C ALA A 17 -12.34 11.79 4.84
N GLU A 18 -11.95 10.52 4.87
CA GLU A 18 -10.79 10.01 4.15
C GLU A 18 -11.07 8.59 3.68
N TYR A 19 -10.74 8.31 2.42
CA TYR A 19 -10.73 6.98 1.85
C TYR A 19 -9.31 6.63 1.41
N ARG A 20 -8.86 5.43 1.75
CA ARG A 20 -7.68 4.81 1.16
C ARG A 20 -7.97 3.37 0.80
N GLU A 21 -7.21 2.87 -0.15
CA GLU A 21 -7.24 1.48 -0.52
C GLU A 21 -5.81 0.95 -0.66
N SER A 22 -5.63 -0.29 -0.22
CA SER A 22 -4.45 -1.08 -0.51
C SER A 22 -4.88 -2.27 -1.34
N VAL A 23 -4.24 -2.48 -2.48
CA VAL A 23 -4.55 -3.59 -3.38
C VAL A 23 -3.29 -4.40 -3.69
N ASN A 24 -3.47 -5.66 -4.05
CA ASN A 24 -2.37 -6.47 -4.56
C ASN A 24 -2.05 -6.10 -6.02
N GLY A 25 -1.25 -5.05 -6.21
CA GLY A 25 -0.85 -4.56 -7.53
C GLY A 25 -0.07 -5.58 -8.36
N GLY A 26 0.67 -6.49 -7.72
CA GLY A 26 1.43 -7.54 -8.40
C GLY A 26 0.53 -8.57 -9.09
N VAL A 27 -0.56 -8.98 -8.44
CA VAL A 27 -1.55 -9.91 -9.01
C VAL A 27 -2.25 -9.32 -10.23
N ALA A 28 -2.54 -8.01 -10.22
CA ALA A 28 -3.05 -7.29 -11.40
C ALA A 28 -2.03 -7.30 -12.54
N MET A 29 -0.78 -6.91 -12.25
CA MET A 29 0.30 -6.84 -13.24
C MET A 29 0.56 -8.19 -13.92
N ALA A 30 0.53 -9.29 -13.16
CA ALA A 30 0.69 -10.63 -13.70
C ALA A 30 -0.45 -11.01 -14.67
N GLN A 31 -1.70 -10.72 -14.32
CA GLN A 31 -2.86 -10.98 -15.20
C GLN A 31 -2.85 -10.16 -16.49
N LEU A 32 -2.20 -8.99 -16.46
CA LEU A 32 -2.04 -8.12 -17.62
C LEU A 32 -0.79 -8.46 -18.45
N GLY A 33 -0.02 -9.48 -18.06
CA GLY A 33 1.18 -9.91 -18.79
C GLY A 33 2.36 -8.95 -18.65
N VAL A 34 2.42 -8.13 -17.58
CA VAL A 34 3.58 -7.28 -17.33
C VAL A 34 4.79 -8.19 -17.07
N PRO A 35 5.94 -7.95 -17.71
CA PRO A 35 7.14 -8.75 -17.44
C PRO A 35 7.66 -8.55 -16.00
N PRO A 36 8.08 -9.60 -15.29
CA PRO A 36 8.55 -9.50 -13.90
C PRO A 36 9.65 -8.47 -13.66
N GLU A 37 10.58 -8.31 -14.60
CA GLU A 37 11.68 -7.34 -14.52
C GLU A 37 11.17 -5.88 -14.51
N ARG A 38 10.01 -5.61 -15.11
CA ARG A 38 9.37 -4.30 -15.05
C ARG A 38 8.58 -4.11 -13.75
N MET A 39 8.09 -5.20 -13.15
CA MET A 39 7.38 -5.14 -11.87
C MET A 39 8.30 -4.77 -10.71
N ALA A 40 9.56 -5.26 -10.71
CA ALA A 40 10.53 -5.01 -9.65
C ALA A 40 10.67 -3.52 -9.32
N LYS A 41 10.87 -2.68 -10.35
CA LYS A 41 10.97 -1.22 -10.19
C LYS A 41 9.72 -0.59 -9.59
N ALA A 42 8.53 -1.10 -9.93
CA ALA A 42 7.28 -0.62 -9.36
C ALA A 42 7.17 -1.01 -7.88
N PHE A 43 7.51 -2.24 -7.53
CA PHE A 43 7.47 -2.76 -6.17
C PHE A 43 8.45 -2.03 -5.25
N ASP A 44 9.66 -1.74 -5.72
CA ASP A 44 10.65 -0.95 -4.97
C ASP A 44 10.10 0.44 -4.67
N ARG A 45 9.61 1.14 -5.70
CA ARG A 45 9.02 2.48 -5.55
C ARG A 45 7.84 2.49 -4.58
N TRP A 46 6.93 1.52 -4.69
CA TRP A 46 5.77 1.44 -3.80
C TRP A 46 6.18 1.09 -2.36
N SER A 47 7.17 0.22 -2.19
CA SER A 47 7.74 -0.11 -0.89
C SER A 47 8.38 1.11 -0.23
N ASP A 48 9.13 1.91 -1.00
CA ASP A 48 9.74 3.15 -0.50
C ASP A 48 8.68 4.16 -0.08
N TRP A 49 7.62 4.33 -0.88
CA TRP A 49 6.50 5.17 -0.50
C TRP A 49 5.85 4.70 0.81
N LEU A 50 5.64 3.39 0.99
CA LEU A 50 5.06 2.85 2.22
C LEU A 50 5.97 3.08 3.43
N LYS A 51 7.28 2.86 3.27
CA LYS A 51 8.29 3.06 4.33
C LYS A 51 8.41 4.53 4.73
N ALA A 52 8.28 5.45 3.77
CA ALA A 52 8.42 6.89 3.99
C ALA A 52 7.19 7.53 4.66
N ARG A 53 6.04 6.83 4.74
CA ARG A 53 4.84 7.38 5.38
C ARG A 53 5.10 7.69 6.85
N PRO A 54 4.70 8.88 7.36
CA PRO A 54 4.89 9.25 8.76
C PRO A 54 4.33 8.20 9.73
N GLU A 55 3.17 7.62 9.43
CA GLU A 55 2.57 6.58 10.27
C GLU A 55 3.40 5.29 10.31
N THR A 56 4.03 4.91 9.19
CA THR A 56 4.92 3.75 9.10
C THR A 56 6.21 4.01 9.88
N VAL A 57 6.82 5.19 9.69
CA VAL A 57 8.03 5.60 10.42
C VAL A 57 7.77 5.59 11.93
N ALA A 58 6.65 6.18 12.37
CA ALA A 58 6.25 6.19 13.78
C ALA A 58 6.01 4.77 14.32
N PHE A 59 5.38 3.89 13.52
CA PHE A 59 5.20 2.48 13.89
C PHE A 59 6.52 1.75 14.07
N LEU A 60 7.44 1.87 13.11
CA LEU A 60 8.75 1.20 13.15
C LEU A 60 9.63 1.73 14.29
N ALA A 61 9.53 3.02 14.64
CA ALA A 61 10.26 3.60 15.75
C ALA A 61 9.84 2.99 17.11
N ARG A 62 8.55 2.66 17.29
CA ARG A 62 8.05 2.00 18.52
C ARG A 62 8.68 0.62 18.76
N GLY A 63 8.95 -0.12 17.68
CA GLY A 63 9.53 -1.46 17.77
C GLY A 63 11.04 -1.48 18.11
N LYS A 64 11.75 -0.36 17.95
CA LYS A 64 13.19 -0.24 18.23
C LYS A 64 13.51 0.20 19.65
N ALA A 65 12.50 0.56 20.45
CA ALA A 65 12.66 1.03 21.82
C ALA A 65 12.62 -0.10 22.87
N LYS A 66 12.90 -1.34 22.45
CA LYS A 66 12.90 -2.53 23.32
C LYS A 66 14.24 -3.26 23.21
#